data_AF-Q14657-F1
#
_entry.id   AF-Q14657-F1
#
_cell.length_a   1.000
_cell.length_b   1.000
_cell.length_c   1.000
_cell.angle_alpha   90.00
_cell.angle_beta   90.00
_cell.angle_gamma   90.00
#
_symmetry.space_group_name_H-M   'P 1'
#
loop_
_entity.id
_entity.type
_entity.pdbx_description
1 polymer ?
#
loop_
_entity_poly.entity_id
_entity_poly.type
_entity_poly.pdbx_seq_one_letter_code
_entity_poly.pdbx_strand_id
1 'polypeptide(L)'
;MRDADADAGGGADGGDGRGGHSCRGGVDTAAAPAGGAPPAHAPGPGRDAASAARGSRMRPHIFTLSVPFPTPLEAEIAHGSLAPDAEPHQRVVGKDLTVSGRILVVRWKAEDCRLLRISVINFLDQLSLVVRTMQRFGPPVSR
;
A
#
# COMPACT_ATOMS: atom_id res chain seq x y z
N MET A 1 -18.74 29.47 36.46
CA MET A 1 -18.00 28.56 37.35
C MET A 1 -18.24 27.13 36.91
N ARG A 2 -17.31 26.57 36.13
CA ARG A 2 -16.91 25.15 36.11
C ARG A 2 -15.94 24.96 34.96
N ASP A 3 -14.68 24.89 35.34
CA ASP A 3 -13.53 24.47 34.56
C ASP A 3 -13.74 23.03 34.07
N ALA A 4 -13.36 22.78 32.82
CA ALA A 4 -13.29 21.45 32.23
C ALA A 4 -11.82 21.08 32.11
N ASP A 5 -11.28 20.42 33.14
CA ASP A 5 -9.97 19.78 33.10
C ASP A 5 -10.00 18.60 32.12
N ALA A 6 -9.22 18.73 31.04
CA ALA A 6 -8.92 17.64 30.12
C ALA A 6 -7.66 16.93 30.62
N ASP A 7 -7.86 15.83 31.36
CA ASP A 7 -6.79 14.94 31.81
C ASP A 7 -6.24 14.12 30.63
N ALA A 8 -4.93 14.22 30.43
CA ALA A 8 -4.16 13.52 29.41
C ALA A 8 -3.54 12.27 30.04
N GLY A 9 -4.03 11.08 29.67
CA GLY A 9 -3.57 9.82 30.25
C GLY A 9 -3.03 8.84 29.22
N GLY A 10 -1.78 8.43 29.42
CA GLY A 10 -1.37 7.03 29.25
C GLY A 10 -0.60 6.65 27.98
N GLY A 11 0.72 6.68 28.07
CA GLY A 11 1.61 5.96 27.14
C GLY A 11 1.70 4.47 27.46
N ALA A 12 1.80 3.67 26.40
CA ALA A 12 2.26 2.28 26.34
C ALA A 12 2.95 2.18 24.96
N ASP A 13 4.08 1.54 24.75
CA ASP A 13 4.47 0.19 25.13
C ASP A 13 5.96 0.02 24.75
N GLY A 14 6.71 -0.73 25.55
CA GLY A 14 8.13 -0.99 25.35
C GLY A 14 8.39 -2.43 24.90
N GLY A 15 9.51 -2.65 24.21
CA GLY A 15 10.03 -3.98 23.88
C GLY A 15 10.75 -3.97 22.53
N ASP A 16 11.78 -4.75 22.24
CA ASP A 16 12.46 -5.81 22.98
C ASP A 16 13.77 -6.21 22.23
N GLY A 17 14.70 -6.85 22.94
CA GLY A 17 15.78 -7.78 22.49
C GLY A 17 16.67 -7.46 21.28
N ARG A 18 17.98 -7.15 21.44
CA ARG A 18 19.15 -8.05 21.67
C ARG A 18 19.34 -9.25 20.72
N GLY A 19 20.49 -9.25 20.03
CA GLY A 19 21.20 -10.44 19.51
C GLY A 19 22.06 -10.06 18.29
N GLY A 20 23.38 -10.20 18.21
CA GLY A 20 24.32 -11.04 18.96
C GLY A 20 24.70 -12.27 18.13
N HIS A 21 25.62 -12.16 17.17
CA HIS A 21 26.35 -13.33 16.65
C HIS A 21 27.76 -12.94 16.21
N SER A 22 28.74 -13.37 17.01
CA SER A 22 30.17 -13.23 16.74
C SER A 22 30.66 -14.55 16.13
N CYS A 23 31.18 -14.53 14.91
CA CYS A 23 31.78 -15.68 14.26
C CYS A 23 33.26 -15.79 14.66
N ARG A 24 33.58 -16.82 15.47
CA ARG A 24 34.94 -17.31 15.73
C ARG A 24 35.36 -18.27 14.62
N GLY A 25 36.56 -18.11 14.08
CA GLY A 25 37.21 -19.09 13.22
C GLY A 25 38.71 -18.84 13.19
N GLY A 26 39.47 -19.70 13.86
CA GLY A 26 40.92 -19.78 13.74
C GLY A 26 41.31 -20.79 12.67
N VAL A 27 42.56 -20.73 12.23
CA VAL A 27 43.48 -21.86 12.05
C VAL A 27 44.87 -21.28 11.76
N ASP A 28 45.83 -21.64 12.60
CA ASP A 28 47.25 -21.37 12.42
C ASP A 28 47.80 -22.24 11.29
N THR A 29 48.46 -21.67 10.29
CA THR A 29 49.34 -22.45 9.42
C THR A 29 50.54 -21.63 9.01
N ALA A 30 51.71 -22.19 9.34
CA ALA A 30 53.03 -21.60 9.21
C ALA A 30 53.33 -21.14 7.78
N ALA A 31 53.62 -19.85 7.62
CA ALA A 31 54.09 -19.27 6.37
C ALA A 31 55.60 -19.47 6.25
N ALA A 32 56.02 -20.28 5.27
CA ALA A 32 57.38 -20.32 4.74
C ALA A 32 57.53 -19.24 3.65
N PRO A 33 58.45 -18.27 3.78
CA PRO A 33 58.69 -17.26 2.76
C PRO A 33 60.06 -17.50 2.09
N ALA A 34 60.08 -17.82 0.79
CA ALA A 34 61.16 -17.44 -0.12
C ALA A 34 60.89 -17.97 -1.53
N GLY A 35 60.67 -17.06 -2.47
CA GLY A 35 60.97 -17.33 -3.87
C GLY A 35 59.81 -17.08 -4.81
N GLY A 36 60.06 -16.19 -5.78
CA GLY A 36 59.36 -16.19 -7.05
C GLY A 36 58.53 -14.95 -7.31
N ALA A 37 59.11 -14.04 -8.10
CA ALA A 37 58.50 -12.82 -8.57
C ALA A 37 57.22 -13.07 -9.41
N PRO A 38 56.26 -12.12 -9.43
CA PRO A 38 54.95 -12.28 -10.03
C PRO A 38 54.97 -12.20 -11.57
N PRO A 39 54.41 -13.19 -12.29
CA PRO A 39 54.07 -13.04 -13.70
C PRO A 39 52.71 -12.35 -13.89
N ALA A 40 52.77 -11.22 -14.59
CA ALA A 40 51.82 -10.66 -15.55
C ALA A 40 50.30 -10.91 -15.36
N HIS A 41 49.62 -9.79 -15.13
CA HIS A 41 48.21 -9.51 -15.35
C HIS A 41 47.59 -10.27 -16.55
N ALA A 42 46.67 -11.18 -16.26
CA ALA A 42 45.61 -11.54 -17.19
C ALA A 42 44.27 -11.11 -16.57
N PRO A 43 43.73 -9.93 -16.92
CA PRO A 43 42.41 -9.49 -16.49
C PRO A 43 41.36 -10.52 -16.93
N GLY A 44 40.66 -11.11 -15.96
CA GLY A 44 39.60 -12.05 -16.22
C GLY A 44 38.49 -11.41 -17.08
N PRO A 45 37.91 -12.16 -18.03
CA PRO A 45 36.79 -11.68 -18.82
C PRO A 45 35.59 -11.47 -17.90
N GLY A 46 35.23 -10.21 -17.69
CA GLY A 46 33.95 -9.81 -17.12
C GLY A 46 32.83 -10.39 -17.96
N ARG A 47 32.26 -11.50 -17.50
CA ARG A 47 31.04 -12.03 -18.10
C ARG A 47 29.89 -11.24 -17.53
N ASP A 48 29.61 -10.13 -18.19
CA ASP A 48 28.39 -9.35 -18.09
C ASP A 48 27.19 -10.23 -18.47
N ALA A 49 26.73 -11.06 -17.54
CA ALA A 49 25.42 -11.70 -17.61
C ALA A 49 24.39 -10.83 -16.88
N ALA A 50 24.36 -9.55 -17.23
CA ALA A 50 23.13 -8.79 -17.19
C ALA A 50 22.12 -9.47 -18.15
N SER A 51 20.83 -9.43 -17.81
CA SER A 51 19.69 -9.84 -18.68
C SER A 51 19.03 -11.21 -18.40
N ALA A 52 19.11 -11.75 -17.18
CA ALA A 52 18.13 -12.74 -16.71
C ALA A 52 17.06 -12.18 -15.77
N ALA A 53 17.07 -10.86 -15.50
CA ALA A 53 15.93 -10.15 -14.94
C ALA A 53 14.84 -9.97 -16.02
N ARG A 54 14.41 -11.08 -16.63
CA ARG A 54 13.07 -11.19 -17.23
C ARG A 54 12.07 -11.16 -16.08
N GLY A 55 12.03 -10.05 -15.35
CA GLY A 55 10.97 -9.77 -14.40
C GLY A 55 9.70 -9.92 -15.21
N SER A 56 8.90 -10.93 -14.89
CA SER A 56 7.63 -11.14 -15.55
C SER A 56 6.91 -9.81 -15.46
N ARG A 57 6.67 -9.15 -16.60
CA ARG A 57 5.97 -7.88 -16.63
C ARG A 57 4.50 -8.18 -16.32
N MET A 58 4.21 -8.46 -15.04
CA MET A 58 2.87 -8.67 -14.55
C MET A 58 2.12 -7.38 -14.83
N ARG A 59 1.07 -7.49 -15.65
CA ARG A 59 0.20 -6.34 -15.92
C ARG A 59 -0.69 -6.14 -14.69
N PRO A 60 -0.86 -4.89 -14.21
CA PRO A 60 -1.77 -4.65 -13.11
C PRO A 60 -3.21 -4.99 -13.50
N HIS A 61 -3.98 -5.47 -12.53
CA HIS A 61 -5.41 -5.70 -12.64
C HIS A 61 -6.16 -4.38 -12.52
N ILE A 62 -7.04 -4.13 -13.49
CA ILE A 62 -7.85 -2.91 -13.56
C ILE A 62 -9.32 -3.32 -13.46
N PHE A 63 -10.07 -2.62 -12.62
CA PHE A 63 -11.51 -2.80 -12.48
C PHE A 63 -12.19 -1.44 -12.37
N THR A 64 -13.40 -1.31 -12.90
CA THR A 64 -14.17 -0.07 -12.79
C THR A 64 -15.60 -0.40 -12.44
N LEU A 65 -16.14 0.30 -11.46
CA LEU A 65 -17.53 0.22 -11.02
C LEU A 65 -18.19 1.57 -11.26
N SER A 66 -19.37 1.53 -11.87
CA SER A 66 -20.23 2.71 -12.05
C SER A 66 -21.54 2.48 -11.33
N VAL A 67 -21.91 3.40 -10.45
CA VAL A 67 -23.09 3.31 -9.61
C VAL A 67 -24.00 4.50 -9.92
N PRO A 68 -25.19 4.27 -10.51
CA PRO A 68 -26.15 5.33 -10.74
C PRO A 68 -26.87 5.72 -9.46
N PHE A 69 -26.95 7.02 -9.19
CA PHE A 69 -27.78 7.61 -8.14
C PHE A 69 -29.02 8.30 -8.75
N PRO A 70 -30.11 8.46 -7.99
CA PRO A 70 -31.30 9.16 -8.46
C PRO A 70 -31.01 10.61 -8.88
N THR A 71 -30.20 11.32 -8.09
CA THR A 71 -29.82 12.72 -8.34
C THR A 71 -28.29 12.93 -8.38
N PRO A 72 -27.79 13.96 -9.09
CA PRO A 72 -26.37 14.34 -9.02
C PRO A 72 -25.90 14.67 -7.60
N LEU A 73 -26.75 15.34 -6.82
CA LEU A 73 -26.46 15.70 -5.44
C LEU A 73 -26.23 14.46 -4.55
N GLU A 74 -27.02 13.41 -4.70
CA GLU A 74 -26.77 12.15 -3.98
C GLU A 74 -25.45 11.49 -4.42
N ALA A 75 -25.10 11.56 -5.70
CA ALA A 75 -23.80 11.04 -6.17
C ALA A 75 -22.63 11.82 -5.55
N GLU A 76 -22.74 13.14 -5.42
CA GLU A 76 -21.75 14.00 -4.76
C GLU A 76 -21.64 13.71 -3.26
N ILE A 77 -22.77 13.53 -2.56
CA ILE A 77 -22.77 13.16 -1.14
C ILE A 77 -22.12 11.77 -0.96
N ALA A 78 -22.43 10.82 -1.84
CA ALA A 78 -21.85 9.48 -1.78
C ALA A 78 -20.35 9.52 -2.04
N HIS A 79 -19.91 10.33 -3.01
CA HIS A 79 -18.49 10.57 -3.27
C HIS A 79 -17.76 11.14 -2.06
N GLY A 80 -18.29 12.19 -1.43
CA GLY A 80 -17.70 12.78 -0.23
C GLY A 80 -17.66 11.81 0.96
N SER A 81 -18.68 10.95 1.10
CA SER A 81 -18.76 9.95 2.18
C SER A 81 -17.84 8.75 1.96
N LEU A 82 -17.51 8.43 0.70
CA LEU A 82 -16.69 7.28 0.30
C LEU A 82 -15.27 7.66 -0.12
N ALA A 83 -14.98 8.96 -0.18
CA ALA A 83 -13.66 9.48 -0.39
C ALA A 83 -12.74 8.78 0.63
N PRO A 84 -11.63 8.20 0.17
CA PRO A 84 -10.69 7.60 1.11
C PRO A 84 -10.32 8.69 2.11
N ASP A 85 -10.53 8.41 3.39
CA ASP A 85 -9.86 9.17 4.45
C ASP A 85 -8.38 9.21 4.06
N ALA A 86 -7.73 10.36 4.25
CA ALA A 86 -6.43 10.68 3.70
C ALA A 86 -5.33 9.81 4.34
N GLU A 87 -5.38 8.51 4.13
CA GLU A 87 -4.40 7.53 4.52
C GLU A 87 -3.34 7.55 3.41
N PRO A 88 -2.13 8.06 3.68
CA PRO A 88 -1.04 8.10 2.71
C PRO A 88 -0.59 6.68 2.31
N HIS A 89 -1.00 5.67 3.08
CA HIS A 89 -0.73 4.26 2.84
C HIS A 89 -1.65 3.69 1.77
N GLN A 90 -1.90 4.36 0.63
CA GLN A 90 -2.74 3.84 -0.46
C GLN A 90 -2.24 2.44 -0.85
N ARG A 91 -2.90 1.46 -0.26
CA ARG A 91 -2.31 0.18 0.15
C ARG A 91 -2.24 -0.72 -1.05
N VAL A 92 -1.16 -0.67 -1.83
CA VAL A 92 -0.87 -1.56 -2.99
C VAL A 92 -1.92 -1.50 -4.13
N VAL A 93 -3.09 -0.91 -3.88
CA VAL A 93 -4.22 -0.78 -4.78
C VAL A 93 -4.54 0.69 -4.91
N GLY A 94 -4.31 1.24 -6.11
CA GLY A 94 -4.82 2.56 -6.45
C GLY A 94 -6.32 2.52 -6.61
N LYS A 95 -7.03 3.41 -5.91
CA LYS A 95 -8.47 3.61 -5.99
C LYS A 95 -8.72 5.07 -6.33
N ASP A 96 -9.24 5.32 -7.52
CA ASP A 96 -9.68 6.64 -7.97
C ASP A 96 -11.20 6.72 -7.89
N LEU A 97 -11.74 7.73 -7.21
CA LEU A 97 -13.16 7.93 -6.98
C LEU A 97 -13.60 9.26 -7.58
N THR A 98 -14.54 9.22 -8.52
CA THR A 98 -14.98 10.39 -9.30
C THR A 98 -16.50 10.39 -9.48
N VAL A 99 -17.08 11.54 -9.79
CA VAL A 99 -18.53 11.68 -10.10
C VAL A 99 -18.69 12.28 -11.49
N SER A 100 -19.58 11.71 -12.28
CA SER A 100 -20.01 12.23 -13.57
C SER A 100 -21.53 12.37 -13.59
N GLY A 101 -22.02 13.59 -13.37
CA GLY A 101 -23.45 13.85 -13.20
C GLY A 101 -24.01 13.06 -12.01
N ARG A 102 -24.94 12.14 -12.28
CA ARG A 102 -25.53 11.25 -11.27
C ARG A 102 -24.83 9.90 -11.10
N ILE A 103 -23.68 9.70 -11.76
CA ILE A 103 -22.97 8.42 -11.75
C ILE A 103 -21.71 8.56 -10.90
N LEU A 104 -21.61 7.77 -9.84
CA LEU A 104 -20.36 7.58 -9.09
C LEU A 104 -19.50 6.55 -9.82
N VAL A 105 -18.26 6.90 -10.13
CA VAL A 105 -17.32 6.04 -10.84
C VAL A 105 -16.10 5.78 -9.97
N VAL A 106 -15.79 4.50 -9.78
CA VAL A 106 -14.63 4.06 -9.00
C VAL A 106 -13.75 3.20 -9.88
N ARG A 107 -12.47 3.56 -9.98
CA ARG A 107 -11.47 2.84 -10.78
C ARG A 107 -10.38 2.30 -9.87
N TRP A 108 -10.16 0.99 -9.92
CA TRP A 108 -9.09 0.31 -9.20
C TRP A 108 -7.96 -0.08 -10.14
N LYS A 109 -6.73 -0.02 -9.61
CA LYS A 109 -5.52 -0.56 -10.22
C LYS A 109 -4.70 -1.26 -9.14
N ALA A 110 -4.53 -2.57 -9.26
CA ALA A 110 -3.83 -3.40 -8.28
C ALA A 110 -2.83 -4.33 -8.95
N GLU A 111 -1.73 -4.64 -8.29
CA GLU A 111 -0.80 -5.69 -8.77
C GLU A 111 -1.29 -7.10 -8.40
N ASP A 112 -2.05 -7.22 -7.29
CA ASP A 112 -2.57 -8.48 -6.78
C ASP A 112 -4.11 -8.53 -6.88
N CYS A 113 -4.62 -9.53 -7.59
CA CYS A 113 -6.05 -9.87 -7.66
C CYS A 113 -6.72 -10.02 -6.30
N ARG A 114 -6.04 -10.59 -5.30
CA ARG A 114 -6.58 -10.79 -3.95
C ARG A 114 -6.81 -9.45 -3.27
N LEU A 115 -5.84 -8.53 -3.37
CA LEU A 115 -5.97 -7.19 -2.82
C LEU A 115 -7.06 -6.38 -3.55
N LEU A 116 -7.15 -6.53 -4.88
CA LEU A 116 -8.25 -5.95 -5.65
C LEU A 116 -9.60 -6.44 -5.13
N ARG A 117 -9.77 -7.76 -4.98
CA ARG A 117 -11.02 -8.37 -4.48
C ARG A 117 -11.39 -7.84 -3.10
N ILE A 118 -10.43 -7.79 -2.18
CA ILE A 118 -10.67 -7.27 -0.82
C ILE A 118 -11.06 -5.79 -0.88
N SER A 119 -10.36 -4.98 -1.67
CA SER A 119 -10.66 -3.55 -1.84
C SER A 119 -12.07 -3.32 -2.41
N VAL A 120 -12.47 -4.10 -3.42
CA VAL A 120 -13.81 -4.02 -4.01
C VAL A 120 -14.88 -4.44 -3.00
N ILE A 121 -14.69 -5.53 -2.27
CA ILE A 121 -15.67 -6.00 -1.26
C ILE A 121 -15.85 -4.95 -0.16
N ASN A 122 -14.74 -4.43 0.39
CA ASN A 122 -14.79 -3.40 1.43
C ASN A 122 -15.48 -2.12 0.92
N PHE A 123 -15.20 -1.73 -0.33
CA PHE A 123 -15.87 -0.59 -0.94
C PHE A 123 -17.38 -0.81 -1.07
N LEU A 124 -17.81 -2.01 -1.49
CA LEU A 124 -19.23 -2.32 -1.63
C LEU A 124 -19.95 -2.34 -0.28
N ASP A 125 -19.28 -2.76 0.79
CA ASP A 125 -19.81 -2.70 2.15
C ASP A 125 -20.01 -1.24 2.59
N GLN A 126 -19.00 -0.38 2.40
CA GLN A 126 -19.10 1.06 2.68
C GLN A 126 -20.18 1.74 1.84
N LEU A 127 -20.25 1.43 0.53
CA LEU A 127 -21.27 1.97 -0.36
C LEU A 127 -22.67 1.55 0.08
N SER A 128 -22.86 0.30 0.49
CA SER A 128 -24.12 -0.21 1.04
C SER A 128 -24.54 0.60 2.27
N LEU A 129 -23.60 0.88 3.18
CA LEU A 129 -23.87 1.70 4.35
C LEU A 129 -24.31 3.12 3.97
N VAL A 130 -23.60 3.76 3.04
CA VAL A 130 -23.91 5.12 2.57
C VAL A 130 -25.29 5.18 1.91
N VAL A 131 -25.59 4.25 1.00
CA VAL A 131 -26.90 4.20 0.32
C VAL A 131 -28.03 3.98 1.32
N ARG A 132 -27.86 3.05 2.26
CA ARG A 132 -28.86 2.82 3.33
C ARG A 132 -29.05 4.05 4.21
N THR A 133 -27.99 4.79 4.46
CA THR A 133 -28.03 6.02 5.26
C THR A 133 -28.83 7.10 4.52
N MET A 134 -28.54 7.33 3.24
CA MET A 134 -29.30 8.27 2.40
C MET A 134 -30.79 7.93 2.35
N GLN A 135 -31.12 6.65 2.14
CA GLN A 135 -32.52 6.20 2.09
C GLN A 135 -33.28 6.44 3.40
N ARG A 136 -32.58 6.43 4.55
CA ARG A 136 -33.19 6.68 5.86
C ARG A 136 -33.41 8.16 6.14
N PHE A 137 -32.50 9.03 5.73
CA PHE A 137 -32.64 10.47 5.92
C PHE A 137 -33.56 11.13 4.88
N GLY A 138 -33.82 10.45 3.76
CA GLY A 138 -34.66 10.95 2.68
C GLY A 138 -33.89 11.80 1.67
N PRO A 139 -34.60 12.38 0.68
CA PRO A 139 -33.98 13.18 -0.37
C PRO A 139 -33.18 14.35 0.20
N PRO A 140 -32.02 14.68 -0.38
CA PRO A 140 -31.24 15.85 0.06
C PRO A 140 -32.07 17.14 -0.02
N VAL A 141 -32.00 17.95 1.02
CA VAL A 141 -32.57 19.30 0.99
C VAL A 141 -31.67 20.21 0.14
N SER A 142 -32.26 20.97 -0.79
CA SER A 142 -31.52 21.98 -1.55
C SER A 142 -30.99 23.06 -0.61
N ARG A 143 -29.73 23.46 -0.81
CA ARG A 143 -29.13 24.59 -0.09
C ARG A 143 -29.42 25.90 -0.79
#